data_AF-A0A3N9X7R7-F1
#
_entry.id   AF-A0A3N9X7R7-F1
#
_cell.length_a   1.000
_cell.length_b   1.000
_cell.length_c   1.000
_cell.angle_alpha   90.00
_cell.angle_beta   90.00
_cell.angle_gamma   90.00
#
_symmetry.space_group_name_H-M   'P 1'
#
loop_
_entity.id
_entity.type
_entity.pdbx_description
1 polymer ?
#
loop_
_entity_poly.entity_id
_entity_poly.type
_entity_poly.pdbx_seq_one_letter_code
_entity_poly.pdbx_strand_id
1 'polypeptide(L)'
;MFTTTLIAVTMQPPQNPGPPYPPTFDQTPRPNWFRRATPARRVAVILGSVTLSILLLCCTGTAIVGALTGEPEPTKTGTTAEAAQQPILAAPGEPTESPVAAPSTVPSSVAPATAPTSAAPAPVVQVTTVTEQATVRYSERTVKDSSLAEGKRVVRTKGVNGVRTLTYEVTTTDGVRTAKKLVKSVVTKQPVAQVAAVGTKKPQSSTCDPNYSGCVPIASDVDCAGGSGNGPAYVDGPIRVIGDDIYKLDRDGDGIACD
;
A
#
# COMPACT_ATOMS: atom_id res chain seq x y z
N MET A 1 52.15 -50.27 2.59
CA MET A 1 52.69 -48.92 2.31
C MET A 1 51.84 -48.31 1.22
N PHE A 2 50.83 -47.51 1.59
CA PHE A 2 49.99 -46.79 0.63
C PHE A 2 50.06 -45.31 1.00
N THR A 3 50.76 -44.56 0.16
CA THR A 3 50.91 -43.11 0.21
C THR A 3 49.62 -42.46 -0.28
N THR A 4 48.86 -41.88 0.64
CA THR A 4 47.66 -41.09 0.34
C THR A 4 48.08 -39.67 -0.01
N THR A 5 48.10 -39.35 -1.30
CA THR A 5 48.35 -37.99 -1.80
C THR A 5 47.07 -37.16 -1.64
N LEU A 6 47.07 -36.19 -0.71
CA LEU A 6 46.02 -35.16 -0.66
C LEU A 6 46.24 -34.15 -1.78
N ILE A 7 45.32 -34.10 -2.74
CA ILE A 7 45.23 -33.01 -3.71
C ILE A 7 44.37 -31.92 -3.06
N ALA A 8 45.02 -30.83 -2.64
CA ALA A 8 44.33 -29.61 -2.22
C ALA A 8 43.76 -28.91 -3.46
N VAL A 9 42.47 -29.08 -3.70
CA VAL A 9 41.73 -28.33 -4.72
C VAL A 9 41.45 -26.94 -4.15
N THR A 10 42.29 -25.97 -4.51
CA THR A 10 42.02 -24.55 -4.26
C THR A 10 40.87 -24.11 -5.17
N MET A 11 39.66 -24.08 -4.63
CA MET A 11 38.50 -23.47 -5.31
C MET A 11 38.71 -21.95 -5.37
N GLN A 12 39.34 -21.49 -6.44
CA GLN A 12 39.41 -20.07 -6.77
C GLN A 12 38.02 -19.62 -7.25
N PRO A 13 37.34 -18.68 -6.58
CA PRO A 13 36.05 -18.19 -7.06
C PRO A 13 36.23 -17.48 -8.42
N PRO A 14 35.24 -17.57 -9.32
CA PRO A 14 35.32 -16.91 -10.63
C PRO A 14 35.46 -15.40 -10.46
N GLN A 15 36.50 -14.84 -11.07
CA GLN A 15 36.69 -13.39 -11.21
C GLN A 15 35.55 -12.86 -12.09
N ASN A 16 34.56 -12.23 -11.47
CA ASN A 16 33.47 -11.57 -12.20
C ASN A 16 33.98 -10.22 -12.70
N PRO A 17 34.20 -10.02 -14.02
CA PRO A 17 34.56 -8.71 -14.52
C PRO A 17 33.37 -7.77 -14.24
N GLY A 18 33.59 -6.77 -13.40
CA GLY A 18 32.59 -5.73 -13.14
C GLY A 18 32.10 -5.11 -14.46
N PRO A 19 30.85 -4.61 -14.49
CA PRO A 19 30.30 -4.01 -15.70
C PRO A 19 31.19 -2.86 -16.17
N PRO A 20 31.34 -2.66 -17.50
CA PRO A 20 32.08 -1.52 -18.02
C PRO A 20 31.42 -0.22 -17.54
N TYR A 21 32.27 0.74 -17.20
CA TYR A 21 31.95 2.06 -16.65
C TYR A 21 30.60 2.65 -17.13
N PRO A 22 29.85 3.32 -16.25
CA PRO A 22 28.64 4.02 -16.69
C PRO A 22 29.00 5.12 -17.69
N PRO A 23 28.14 5.43 -18.67
CA PRO A 23 28.36 6.56 -19.55
C PRO A 23 28.40 7.85 -18.71
N THR A 24 29.39 8.69 -19.00
CA THR A 24 29.43 10.08 -18.54
C THR A 24 28.18 10.78 -19.06
N PHE A 25 27.20 10.98 -18.20
CA PHE A 25 26.07 11.86 -18.49
C PHE A 25 26.62 13.29 -18.56
N ASP A 26 26.72 13.84 -19.76
CA ASP A 26 26.83 15.28 -19.98
C ASP A 26 25.66 15.95 -19.27
N GLN A 27 25.90 16.47 -18.07
CA GLN A 27 24.99 17.38 -17.38
C GLN A 27 25.13 18.77 -17.99
N THR A 28 24.78 18.90 -19.26
CA THR A 28 24.48 20.23 -19.80
C THR A 28 23.08 20.62 -19.29
N PRO A 29 22.94 21.73 -18.54
CA PRO A 29 21.64 22.18 -18.08
C PRO A 29 20.76 22.44 -19.30
N ARG A 30 19.62 21.71 -19.38
CA ARG A 30 18.66 21.90 -20.47
C ARG A 30 18.24 23.37 -20.50
N PRO A 31 18.42 24.08 -21.63
CA PRO A 31 18.06 25.49 -21.70
C PRO A 31 16.54 25.61 -21.53
N ASN A 32 16.11 26.27 -20.46
CA ASN A 32 14.72 26.61 -20.19
C ASN A 32 14.13 27.34 -21.41
N TRP A 33 13.29 26.66 -22.18
CA TRP A 33 12.70 27.17 -23.42
C TRP A 33 11.94 28.49 -23.21
N PHE A 34 11.43 28.71 -22.01
CA PHE A 34 10.81 29.96 -21.57
C PHE A 34 11.73 31.18 -21.71
N ARG A 35 13.06 31.01 -21.57
CA ARG A 35 14.02 32.10 -21.73
C ARG A 35 14.32 32.43 -23.20
N ARG A 36 13.92 31.59 -24.16
CA ARG A 36 14.00 31.87 -25.61
C ARG A 36 12.74 32.53 -26.19
N ALA A 37 11.63 32.54 -25.46
CA ALA A 37 10.41 33.18 -25.93
C ALA A 37 10.56 34.71 -25.92
N THR A 38 10.10 35.36 -27.00
CA THR A 38 10.00 36.82 -27.10
C THR A 38 9.06 37.37 -26.01
N PRO A 39 9.26 38.63 -25.56
CA PRO A 39 8.47 39.20 -24.45
C PRO A 39 6.96 39.14 -24.69
N ALA A 40 6.50 39.34 -25.94
CA ALA A 40 5.10 39.22 -26.32
C ALA A 40 4.53 37.80 -26.11
N ARG A 41 5.32 36.76 -26.35
CA ARG A 41 4.89 35.35 -26.21
C ARG A 41 4.87 34.88 -24.76
N ARG A 42 5.62 35.53 -23.85
CA ARG A 42 5.58 35.24 -22.41
C ARG A 42 4.33 35.79 -21.74
N VAL A 43 3.90 36.99 -22.12
CA VAL A 43 2.69 37.62 -21.59
C VAL A 43 1.43 36.85 -22.00
N ALA A 44 1.39 36.32 -23.22
CA ALA A 44 0.26 35.51 -23.71
C ALA A 44 0.05 34.20 -22.92
N VAL A 45 1.12 33.54 -22.46
CA VAL A 45 1.01 32.29 -21.69
C VAL A 45 0.51 32.56 -20.26
N ILE A 46 0.94 33.65 -19.64
CA ILE A 46 0.52 34.01 -18.27
C ILE A 46 -0.95 34.44 -18.25
N LEU A 47 -1.40 35.22 -19.24
CA LEU A 47 -2.80 35.65 -19.31
C LEU A 47 -3.76 34.52 -19.72
N GLY A 48 -3.31 33.56 -20.53
CA GLY A 48 -4.11 32.39 -20.90
C GLY A 48 -4.37 31.40 -19.75
N SER A 49 -3.45 31.26 -18.80
CA SER A 49 -3.63 30.36 -17.65
C SER A 49 -4.58 30.90 -16.57
N VAL A 50 -4.68 32.23 -16.43
CA VAL A 50 -5.53 32.88 -15.43
C VAL A 50 -7.00 32.87 -15.86
N THR A 51 -7.28 33.04 -17.15
CA THR A 51 -8.66 33.02 -17.68
C THR A 51 -9.28 31.62 -17.70
N LEU A 52 -8.49 30.57 -17.95
CA LEU A 52 -8.97 29.19 -17.91
C LEU A 52 -9.31 28.70 -16.48
N SER A 53 -8.58 29.21 -15.48
CA SER A 53 -8.81 28.87 -14.07
C SER A 53 -10.05 29.56 -13.48
N ILE A 54 -10.37 30.78 -13.94
CA ILE A 54 -11.57 31.52 -13.51
C ILE A 54 -12.85 30.94 -14.15
N LEU A 55 -12.77 30.43 -15.39
CA LEU A 55 -13.93 29.83 -16.06
C LEU A 55 -14.33 28.47 -15.45
N LEU A 56 -13.36 27.70 -14.95
CA LEU A 56 -13.60 26.42 -14.27
C LEU A 56 -14.18 26.58 -12.85
N LEU A 57 -13.92 27.72 -12.19
CA LEU A 57 -14.45 28.02 -10.86
C LEU A 57 -15.89 28.56 -10.88
N CYS A 58 -16.38 29.03 -12.03
CA CYS A 58 -17.76 29.52 -12.19
C CYS A 58 -18.78 28.43 -12.58
N CYS A 59 -18.35 27.21 -12.93
CA CYS A 59 -19.26 26.15 -13.39
C CYS A 59 -19.50 25.01 -12.39
N THR A 60 -18.77 24.96 -11.26
CA THR A 60 -19.10 24.03 -10.16
C THR A 60 -19.87 24.79 -9.09
N GLY A 61 -21.17 24.89 -9.33
CA GLY A 61 -22.12 25.65 -8.54
C GLY A 61 -22.15 25.30 -7.04
N THR A 62 -22.52 26.34 -6.31
CA THR A 62 -22.98 26.37 -4.94
C THR A 62 -24.23 25.50 -4.72
N ALA A 63 -24.10 24.48 -3.88
CA ALA A 63 -25.15 23.96 -3.01
C ALA A 63 -24.37 23.40 -1.79
N ILE A 64 -24.50 23.89 -0.56
CA ILE A 64 -25.69 23.81 0.29
C ILE A 64 -25.52 24.86 1.41
N VAL A 65 -26.52 25.70 1.61
CA VAL A 65 -26.82 26.37 2.89
C VAL A 65 -28.01 25.61 3.49
N GLY A 66 -27.91 25.22 4.75
CA GLY A 66 -28.98 24.54 5.48
C GLY A 66 -28.62 24.39 6.94
N ALA A 67 -28.79 25.48 7.69
CA ALA A 67 -28.76 25.50 9.14
C ALA A 67 -29.95 24.73 9.72
N LEU A 68 -29.72 23.87 10.71
CA LEU A 68 -30.70 23.54 11.73
C LEU A 68 -29.99 23.47 13.08
N THR A 69 -30.36 24.41 13.93
CA THR A 69 -30.10 24.54 15.36
C THR A 69 -30.69 23.36 16.14
N GLY A 70 -29.96 22.87 17.13
CA GLY A 70 -30.48 21.96 18.15
C GLY A 70 -29.39 21.38 19.04
N GLU A 71 -29.04 22.08 20.12
CA GLU A 71 -28.55 21.44 21.34
C GLU A 71 -29.69 20.60 21.96
N PRO A 72 -29.40 19.46 22.60
CA PRO A 72 -29.25 19.52 24.07
C PRO A 72 -28.18 18.59 24.68
N GLU A 73 -27.69 19.07 25.82
CA GLU A 73 -27.09 18.46 27.02
C GLU A 73 -26.36 17.08 27.05
N PRO A 74 -25.35 16.95 27.95
CA PRO A 74 -24.57 15.73 28.14
C PRO A 74 -25.16 14.84 29.23
N THR A 75 -25.47 13.58 28.91
CA THR A 75 -25.69 12.55 29.95
C THR A 75 -24.49 11.63 30.04
N LYS A 76 -23.72 11.78 31.13
CA LYS A 76 -22.85 10.73 31.68
C LYS A 76 -23.72 9.60 32.21
N THR A 77 -23.47 8.36 31.81
CA THR A 77 -23.52 7.21 32.72
C THR A 77 -22.47 6.20 32.28
N GLY A 78 -21.65 5.74 33.21
CA GLY A 78 -20.53 4.84 32.94
C GLY A 78 -20.85 3.36 33.07
N THR A 79 -19.76 2.60 32.95
CA THR A 79 -19.44 1.36 33.69
C THR A 79 -19.55 0.02 32.94
N THR A 80 -18.34 -0.54 32.68
CA THR A 80 -17.88 -1.94 32.60
C THR A 80 -18.48 -2.89 31.55
N ALA A 81 -17.68 -3.35 30.58
CA ALA A 81 -16.80 -4.54 30.60
C ALA A 81 -17.59 -5.85 30.49
N GLU A 82 -17.30 -6.69 29.46
CA GLU A 82 -16.99 -8.12 29.65
C GLU A 82 -16.73 -8.88 28.32
N ALA A 83 -15.63 -9.64 28.35
CA ALA A 83 -15.19 -10.84 27.63
C ALA A 83 -15.54 -11.20 26.16
N ALA A 84 -14.45 -11.39 25.41
CA ALA A 84 -14.04 -12.58 24.63
C ALA A 84 -15.08 -13.59 24.10
N GLN A 85 -15.15 -13.72 22.77
CA GLN A 85 -15.78 -14.86 22.08
C GLN A 85 -14.70 -15.75 21.42
N GLN A 86 -14.65 -17.02 21.82
CA GLN A 86 -13.90 -18.10 21.19
C GLN A 86 -14.85 -19.10 20.47
N PRO A 87 -14.33 -20.02 19.62
CA PRO A 87 -15.02 -20.56 18.45
C PRO A 87 -15.78 -21.87 18.72
N ILE A 88 -16.78 -22.16 17.88
CA ILE A 88 -17.60 -23.38 17.96
C ILE A 88 -17.07 -24.44 16.98
N LEU A 89 -16.64 -25.58 17.53
CA LEU A 89 -16.19 -26.79 16.86
C LEU A 89 -17.37 -27.67 16.39
N ALA A 90 -17.06 -28.55 15.44
CA ALA A 90 -17.95 -29.27 14.55
C ALA A 90 -18.54 -30.60 15.08
N ALA A 91 -19.46 -31.13 14.26
CA ALA A 91 -19.69 -32.56 13.90
C ALA A 91 -20.99 -33.24 14.44
N PRO A 92 -21.38 -34.44 13.96
CA PRO A 92 -22.32 -34.65 12.84
C PRO A 92 -23.46 -35.67 13.12
N GLY A 93 -24.42 -35.82 12.19
CA GLY A 93 -25.38 -36.93 12.23
C GLY A 93 -26.46 -36.89 11.13
N GLU A 94 -26.32 -37.73 10.10
CA GLU A 94 -27.42 -38.27 9.27
C GLU A 94 -28.21 -39.34 10.06
N PRO A 95 -29.16 -40.07 9.45
CA PRO A 95 -30.43 -39.72 8.79
C PRO A 95 -31.61 -40.37 9.58
N THR A 96 -32.90 -40.27 9.17
CA THR A 96 -33.94 -41.34 9.35
C THR A 96 -35.31 -40.90 8.78
N GLU A 97 -35.74 -41.67 7.77
CA GLU A 97 -37.07 -42.20 7.39
C GLU A 97 -38.42 -41.47 7.63
N SER A 98 -39.23 -41.55 6.57
CA SER A 98 -40.71 -41.58 6.58
C SER A 98 -41.26 -42.81 7.32
N PRO A 99 -42.50 -42.78 7.83
CA PRO A 99 -43.56 -43.47 7.08
C PRO A 99 -44.98 -42.84 7.11
N VAL A 100 -45.65 -43.04 5.97
CA VAL A 100 -47.09 -43.24 5.64
C VAL A 100 -48.24 -43.05 6.66
N ALA A 101 -49.27 -42.33 6.17
CA ALA A 101 -50.72 -42.67 6.03
C ALA A 101 -51.57 -42.93 7.31
N ALA A 102 -52.89 -42.68 7.41
CA ALA A 102 -54.01 -42.49 6.49
C ALA A 102 -55.20 -41.79 7.27
N PRO A 103 -56.51 -41.96 6.93
CA PRO A 103 -57.32 -41.06 6.10
C PRO A 103 -58.56 -40.50 6.83
N SER A 104 -59.32 -39.59 6.20
CA SER A 104 -60.77 -39.49 6.40
C SER A 104 -61.46 -38.79 5.24
N THR A 105 -62.50 -39.45 4.77
CA THR A 105 -63.42 -39.16 3.67
C THR A 105 -64.50 -38.15 4.04
N VAL A 106 -64.94 -37.34 3.07
CA VAL A 106 -66.35 -36.91 2.97
C VAL A 106 -66.73 -36.75 1.49
N PRO A 107 -67.90 -37.26 1.04
CA PRO A 107 -68.39 -37.05 -0.32
C PRO A 107 -69.36 -35.86 -0.38
N SER A 108 -69.32 -35.07 -1.45
CA SER A 108 -70.51 -34.33 -1.90
C SER A 108 -70.42 -33.92 -3.35
N SER A 109 -71.42 -34.41 -4.07
CA SER A 109 -71.75 -34.22 -5.47
C SER A 109 -72.28 -32.81 -5.72
N VAL A 110 -71.76 -32.07 -6.71
CA VAL A 110 -72.56 -31.12 -7.51
C VAL A 110 -72.00 -30.97 -8.94
N ALA A 111 -72.85 -31.34 -9.91
CA ALA A 111 -72.98 -30.88 -11.31
C ALA A 111 -71.81 -30.95 -12.33
N PRO A 112 -72.04 -31.52 -13.52
CA PRO A 112 -71.16 -31.34 -14.68
C PRO A 112 -71.53 -30.04 -15.41
N ALA A 113 -70.67 -29.03 -15.30
CA ALA A 113 -70.70 -27.87 -16.19
C ALA A 113 -69.50 -27.94 -17.15
N THR A 114 -69.76 -28.43 -18.36
CA THR A 114 -68.87 -28.28 -19.51
C THR A 114 -68.71 -26.80 -19.84
N ALA A 115 -67.63 -26.19 -19.35
CA ALA A 115 -67.06 -24.97 -19.91
C ALA A 115 -65.75 -25.35 -20.61
N PRO A 116 -65.47 -24.87 -21.83
CA PRO A 116 -64.13 -24.98 -22.40
C PRO A 116 -63.22 -24.04 -21.62
N THR A 117 -62.63 -24.54 -20.53
CA THR A 117 -61.51 -23.87 -19.88
C THR A 117 -60.31 -23.99 -20.82
N SER A 118 -60.16 -23.00 -21.69
CA SER A 118 -58.86 -22.66 -22.27
C SER A 118 -57.97 -22.25 -21.10
N ALA A 119 -57.28 -23.22 -20.51
CA ALA A 119 -56.35 -22.98 -19.43
C ALA A 119 -55.20 -22.15 -19.99
N ALA A 120 -55.09 -20.89 -19.54
CA ALA A 120 -53.91 -20.07 -19.79
C ALA A 120 -52.67 -20.87 -19.34
N PRO A 121 -51.57 -20.86 -20.12
CA PRO A 121 -50.39 -21.63 -19.76
C PRO A 121 -49.83 -21.18 -18.40
N ALA A 122 -49.49 -22.14 -17.55
CA ALA A 122 -48.84 -21.86 -16.27
C ALA A 122 -47.46 -21.23 -16.51
N PRO A 123 -47.00 -20.30 -15.64
CA PRO A 123 -45.72 -19.64 -15.81
C PRO A 123 -44.57 -20.65 -15.71
N VAL A 124 -43.58 -20.54 -16.59
CA VAL A 124 -42.44 -21.45 -16.62
C VAL A 124 -41.37 -20.94 -15.67
N VAL A 125 -41.13 -21.68 -14.58
CA VAL A 125 -40.06 -21.38 -13.62
C VAL A 125 -38.83 -22.24 -13.93
N GLN A 126 -37.68 -21.59 -14.05
CA GLN A 126 -36.39 -22.24 -14.30
C GLN A 126 -35.37 -21.81 -13.26
N VAL A 127 -34.59 -22.76 -12.78
CA VAL A 127 -33.47 -22.54 -11.87
C VAL A 127 -32.19 -22.89 -12.60
N THR A 128 -31.27 -21.94 -12.68
CA THR A 128 -29.99 -22.11 -13.39
C THR A 128 -28.81 -21.72 -12.50
N THR A 129 -27.66 -22.34 -12.74
CA THR A 129 -26.41 -21.99 -12.04
C THR A 129 -25.57 -21.07 -12.92
N VAL A 130 -25.16 -19.92 -12.37
CA VAL A 130 -24.33 -18.92 -13.05
C VAL A 130 -23.08 -18.64 -12.24
N THR A 131 -21.91 -18.58 -12.90
CA THR A 131 -20.65 -18.21 -12.26
C THR A 131 -20.24 -16.79 -12.62
N GLU A 132 -19.84 -16.01 -11.63
CA GLU A 132 -19.28 -14.66 -11.79
C GLU A 132 -17.89 -14.59 -11.14
N GLN A 133 -17.00 -13.75 -11.68
CA GLN A 133 -15.69 -13.49 -11.09
C GLN A 133 -15.71 -12.17 -10.31
N ALA A 134 -15.16 -12.20 -9.11
CA ALA A 134 -14.93 -11.03 -8.28
C ALA A 134 -13.45 -10.88 -7.95
N THR A 135 -12.96 -9.65 -7.97
CA THR A 135 -11.57 -9.34 -7.65
C THR A 135 -11.32 -9.45 -6.14
N VAL A 136 -10.24 -10.15 -5.75
CA VAL A 136 -9.72 -10.13 -4.38
C VAL A 136 -8.51 -9.20 -4.37
N ARG A 137 -8.62 -8.04 -3.70
CA ARG A 137 -7.51 -7.08 -3.66
C ARG A 137 -6.30 -7.68 -2.93
N TYR A 138 -5.10 -7.35 -3.39
CA TYR A 138 -3.89 -7.66 -2.65
C TYR A 138 -3.77 -6.83 -1.37
N SER A 139 -3.04 -7.36 -0.40
CA SER A 139 -2.64 -6.66 0.82
C SER A 139 -1.27 -5.99 0.67
N GLU A 140 -0.98 -4.99 1.49
CA GLU A 140 0.35 -4.38 1.56
C GLU A 140 1.12 -4.84 2.79
N ARG A 141 2.42 -5.06 2.63
CA ARG A 141 3.37 -5.35 3.71
C ARG A 141 4.55 -4.39 3.60
N THR A 142 4.98 -3.87 4.75
CA THR A 142 6.15 -2.99 4.84
C THR A 142 7.29 -3.71 5.52
N VAL A 143 8.51 -3.54 4.99
CA VAL A 143 9.75 -4.08 5.56
C VAL A 143 10.74 -2.93 5.74
N LYS A 144 11.43 -2.88 6.88
CA LYS A 144 12.49 -1.90 7.12
C LYS A 144 13.75 -2.28 6.35
N ASP A 145 14.41 -1.29 5.75
CA ASP A 145 15.60 -1.49 4.93
C ASP A 145 16.67 -0.46 5.31
N SER A 146 17.80 -0.92 5.86
CA SER A 146 18.91 -0.06 6.28
C SER A 146 19.82 0.37 5.13
N SER A 147 19.63 -0.17 3.92
CA SER A 147 20.35 0.29 2.73
C SER A 147 19.71 1.53 2.09
N LEU A 148 18.43 1.78 2.37
CA LEU A 148 17.69 2.93 1.87
C LEU A 148 17.72 4.08 2.88
N ALA A 149 17.90 5.31 2.37
CA ALA A 149 17.78 6.53 3.16
C ALA A 149 16.47 6.58 3.94
N GLU A 150 16.54 7.08 5.18
CA GLU A 150 15.38 7.18 6.07
C GLU A 150 14.19 7.86 5.38
N GLY A 151 13.00 7.25 5.51
CA GLY A 151 11.77 7.74 4.88
C GLY A 151 11.60 7.39 3.40
N LYS A 152 12.64 6.93 2.69
CA LYS A 152 12.50 6.49 1.29
C LYS A 152 11.70 5.20 1.20
N ARG A 153 10.62 5.19 0.40
CA ARG A 153 9.81 3.99 0.13
C ARG A 153 10.11 3.44 -1.26
N VAL A 154 10.33 2.13 -1.36
CA VAL A 154 10.56 1.41 -2.62
C VAL A 154 9.74 0.14 -2.65
N VAL A 155 8.96 -0.08 -3.71
CA VAL A 155 8.24 -1.36 -3.90
C VAL A 155 9.26 -2.43 -4.32
N ARG A 156 9.40 -3.48 -3.50
CA ARG A 156 10.26 -4.65 -3.77
C ARG A 156 9.50 -5.75 -4.51
N THR A 157 8.23 -5.93 -4.17
CA THR A 157 7.35 -6.90 -4.83
C THR A 157 6.04 -6.21 -5.13
N LYS A 158 5.65 -6.16 -6.41
CA LYS A 158 4.37 -5.57 -6.81
C LYS A 158 3.22 -6.49 -6.41
N GLY A 159 2.18 -5.91 -5.83
CA GLY A 159 0.96 -6.66 -5.48
C GLY A 159 0.19 -7.08 -6.72
N VAL A 160 -0.48 -8.23 -6.63
CA VAL A 160 -1.32 -8.76 -7.70
C VAL A 160 -2.65 -9.18 -7.11
N ASN A 161 -3.75 -8.69 -7.68
CA ASN A 161 -5.09 -9.09 -7.25
C ASN A 161 -5.33 -10.58 -7.52
N GLY A 162 -6.03 -11.21 -6.58
CA GLY A 162 -6.58 -12.55 -6.72
C GLY A 162 -7.95 -12.52 -7.37
N VAL A 163 -8.55 -13.70 -7.49
CA VAL A 163 -9.87 -13.92 -8.08
C VAL A 163 -10.69 -14.81 -7.15
N ARG A 164 -11.94 -14.40 -6.92
CA ARG A 164 -12.97 -15.18 -6.25
C ARG A 164 -14.04 -15.53 -7.26
N THR A 165 -14.33 -16.82 -7.39
CA THR A 165 -15.44 -17.32 -8.19
C THR A 165 -16.67 -17.41 -7.30
N LEU A 166 -17.72 -16.72 -7.71
CA LEU A 166 -19.03 -16.68 -7.07
C LEU A 166 -19.99 -17.51 -7.92
N THR A 167 -20.58 -18.53 -7.34
CA THR A 167 -21.60 -19.36 -7.98
C THR A 167 -22.96 -18.96 -7.42
N TYR A 168 -23.86 -18.59 -8.32
CA TYR A 168 -25.21 -18.17 -8.00
C TYR A 168 -26.22 -19.15 -8.56
N GLU A 169 -27.27 -19.37 -7.81
CA GLU A 169 -28.52 -19.95 -8.29
C GLU A 169 -29.43 -18.78 -8.72
N VAL A 170 -29.84 -18.78 -9.98
CA VAL A 170 -30.69 -17.75 -10.58
C VAL A 170 -32.02 -18.40 -10.93
N THR A 171 -33.09 -17.87 -10.34
CA THR A 171 -34.46 -18.26 -10.66
C THR A 171 -35.03 -17.28 -11.67
N THR A 172 -35.64 -17.82 -12.71
CA THR A 172 -36.24 -17.10 -13.81
C THR A 172 -37.68 -17.56 -13.95
N THR A 173 -38.62 -16.63 -14.11
CA THR A 173 -40.04 -16.90 -14.37
C THR A 173 -40.39 -16.24 -15.70
N ASP A 174 -40.85 -17.03 -16.67
CA ASP A 174 -41.17 -16.57 -18.04
C ASP A 174 -40.01 -15.80 -18.71
N GLY A 175 -38.78 -16.28 -18.49
CA GLY A 175 -37.57 -15.66 -19.04
C GLY A 175 -37.06 -14.44 -18.25
N VAL A 176 -37.78 -13.94 -17.25
CA VAL A 176 -37.39 -12.80 -16.41
C VAL A 176 -36.78 -13.27 -15.09
N ARG A 177 -35.61 -12.74 -14.72
CA ARG A 177 -34.94 -13.09 -13.46
C ARG A 177 -35.74 -12.60 -12.26
N THR A 178 -36.21 -13.53 -11.43
CA THR A 178 -37.02 -13.25 -10.22
C THR A 178 -36.22 -13.40 -8.94
N ALA A 179 -35.15 -14.22 -8.92
CA ALA A 179 -34.25 -14.34 -7.78
C ALA A 179 -32.79 -14.59 -8.19
N LYS A 180 -31.86 -14.19 -7.32
CA LYS A 180 -30.43 -14.53 -7.39
C LYS A 180 -29.92 -14.83 -5.98
N LYS A 181 -29.43 -16.03 -5.74
CA LYS A 181 -28.88 -16.47 -4.44
C LYS A 181 -27.44 -16.93 -4.61
N LEU A 182 -26.53 -16.43 -3.76
CA LEU A 182 -25.15 -16.92 -3.72
C LEU A 182 -25.13 -18.29 -3.04
N VAL A 183 -24.64 -19.31 -3.74
CA VAL A 183 -24.58 -20.69 -3.22
C VAL A 183 -23.14 -21.15 -2.96
N LYS A 184 -22.14 -20.57 -3.62
CA LYS A 184 -20.73 -20.88 -3.39
C LYS A 184 -19.84 -19.66 -3.65
N SER A 185 -18.82 -19.46 -2.81
CA SER A 185 -17.82 -18.40 -2.95
C SER A 185 -16.45 -18.98 -2.65
N VAL A 186 -15.60 -19.11 -3.66
CA VAL A 186 -14.26 -19.69 -3.50
C VAL A 186 -13.21 -18.78 -4.12
N VAL A 187 -12.11 -18.56 -3.40
CA VAL A 187 -10.93 -17.90 -3.97
C VAL A 187 -10.22 -18.89 -4.89
N THR A 188 -10.30 -18.66 -6.19
CA THR A 188 -9.70 -19.53 -7.22
C THR A 188 -8.28 -19.11 -7.58
N LYS A 189 -7.93 -17.84 -7.36
CA LYS A 189 -6.55 -17.34 -7.45
C LYS A 189 -6.23 -16.49 -6.22
N GLN A 190 -5.22 -16.89 -5.47
CA GLN A 190 -4.79 -16.12 -4.29
C GLN A 190 -4.17 -14.78 -4.72
N PRO A 191 -4.48 -13.67 -4.02
CA PRO A 191 -3.77 -12.42 -4.23
C PRO A 191 -2.31 -12.55 -3.75
N VAL A 192 -1.41 -11.83 -4.41
CA VAL A 192 -0.01 -11.70 -4.01
C VAL A 192 0.17 -10.35 -3.33
N ALA A 193 0.66 -10.35 -2.09
CA ALA A 193 0.86 -9.12 -1.33
C ALA A 193 1.92 -8.22 -1.98
N GLN A 194 1.67 -6.91 -1.96
CA GLN A 194 2.68 -5.91 -2.30
C GLN A 194 3.65 -5.74 -1.13
N VAL A 195 4.95 -5.82 -1.40
CA VAL A 195 5.98 -5.58 -0.39
C VAL A 195 6.69 -4.28 -0.70
N ALA A 196 6.63 -3.33 0.23
CA ALA A 196 7.38 -2.08 0.17
C ALA A 196 8.49 -2.08 1.22
N ALA A 197 9.71 -1.76 0.80
CA ALA A 197 10.81 -1.42 1.68
C ALA A 197 10.70 0.05 2.10
N VAL A 198 10.83 0.33 3.38
CA VAL A 198 10.95 1.69 3.93
C VAL A 198 12.34 1.85 4.52
N GLY A 199 13.03 2.88 4.06
CA GLY A 199 14.39 3.17 4.44
C GLY A 199 14.52 3.62 5.89
N THR A 200 15.63 3.21 6.49
CA THR A 200 16.00 3.49 7.88
C THR A 200 17.43 4.00 8.03
N LYS A 201 18.14 4.23 6.91
CA LYS A 201 19.51 4.75 6.92
C LYS A 201 19.49 6.23 7.26
N LYS A 202 19.94 6.57 8.46
CA LYS A 202 20.12 7.96 8.89
C LYS A 202 21.24 8.63 8.09
N PRO A 203 21.11 9.94 7.76
CA PRO A 203 22.21 10.70 7.20
C PRO A 203 23.35 10.78 8.23
N GLN A 204 24.59 10.60 7.78
CA GLN A 204 25.77 10.67 8.64
C GLN A 204 25.90 12.03 9.33
N SER A 205 25.44 13.10 8.67
CA SER A 205 25.43 14.46 9.22
C SER A 205 24.55 14.66 10.46
N SER A 206 23.65 13.72 10.79
CA SER A 206 22.90 13.80 12.07
C SER A 206 23.78 13.53 13.31
N THR A 207 25.02 13.10 13.10
CA THR A 207 26.01 12.86 14.16
C THR A 207 27.26 13.75 14.01
N CYS A 208 27.31 14.56 12.95
CA CYS A 208 28.44 15.43 12.65
C CYS A 208 28.04 16.88 12.91
N ASP A 209 28.96 17.67 13.45
CA ASP A 209 28.75 19.09 13.70
C ASP A 209 28.73 19.88 12.38
N PRO A 210 27.69 20.69 12.11
CA PRO A 210 27.56 21.41 10.85
C PRO A 210 28.57 22.55 10.66
N ASN A 211 29.32 22.96 11.68
CA ASN A 211 30.32 24.03 11.57
C ASN A 211 31.61 23.61 10.87
N TYR A 212 31.79 22.34 10.52
CA TYR A 212 33.02 21.81 9.93
C TYR A 212 32.74 20.96 8.68
N SER A 213 33.70 20.91 7.77
CA SER A 213 33.62 20.07 6.56
C SER A 213 34.09 18.66 6.88
N GLY A 214 33.20 17.67 6.76
CA GLY A 214 33.50 16.29 7.16
C GLY A 214 32.68 15.88 8.37
N CYS A 215 33.12 14.85 9.09
CA CYS A 215 32.41 14.41 10.28
C CYS A 215 33.20 14.70 11.55
N VAL A 216 32.99 15.89 12.11
CA VAL A 216 33.39 16.22 13.48
C VAL A 216 32.28 15.72 14.41
N PRO A 217 32.52 14.76 15.32
CA PRO A 217 31.48 14.24 16.20
C PRO A 217 30.85 15.34 17.06
N ILE A 218 29.54 15.28 17.29
CA ILE A 218 28.87 16.18 18.24
C ILE A 218 29.17 15.68 19.66
N ALA A 219 30.06 16.37 20.37
CA ALA A 219 30.49 16.06 21.73
C ALA A 219 30.65 17.34 22.57
N SER A 220 30.89 17.19 23.88
CA SER A 220 31.20 18.35 24.74
C SER A 220 32.55 19.00 24.43
N ASP A 221 33.47 18.21 23.91
CA ASP A 221 34.82 18.61 23.52
C ASP A 221 35.32 17.63 22.45
N VAL A 222 36.01 18.15 21.44
CA VAL A 222 36.57 17.38 20.32
C VAL A 222 37.98 17.87 20.11
N ASP A 223 38.93 16.95 20.04
CA ASP A 223 40.34 17.24 19.82
C ASP A 223 40.85 16.75 18.46
N CYS A 224 41.95 17.31 18.00
CA CYS A 224 42.67 16.76 16.85
C CYS A 224 43.34 15.43 17.21
N ALA A 225 43.13 14.42 16.37
CA ALA A 225 43.79 13.13 16.52
C ALA A 225 45.33 13.29 16.44
N GLY A 226 46.05 12.64 17.34
CA GLY A 226 47.52 12.77 17.45
C GLY A 226 48.01 13.99 18.24
N GLY A 227 47.11 14.86 18.70
CA GLY A 227 47.43 15.99 19.58
C GLY A 227 47.51 15.61 21.07
N SER A 228 47.73 16.61 21.93
CA SER A 228 47.76 16.47 23.40
C SER A 228 46.36 16.57 24.04
N GLY A 229 45.30 16.41 23.24
CA GLY A 229 43.92 16.52 23.68
C GLY A 229 43.55 15.52 24.78
N ASN A 230 42.53 15.85 25.56
CA ASN A 230 41.97 15.00 26.62
C ASN A 230 40.44 14.89 26.54
N GLY A 231 39.86 15.38 25.46
CA GLY A 231 38.45 15.36 25.16
C GLY A 231 37.92 13.94 24.95
N PRO A 232 36.58 13.78 25.04
CA PRO A 232 35.91 12.50 24.86
C PRO A 232 35.84 12.04 23.39
N ALA A 233 36.17 12.91 22.43
CA ALA A 233 36.14 12.62 21.01
C ALA A 233 37.35 13.23 20.30
N TYR A 234 37.77 12.59 19.21
CA TYR A 234 38.89 13.03 18.37
C TYR A 234 38.49 13.02 16.91
N VAL A 235 39.11 13.88 16.11
CA VAL A 235 38.90 13.93 14.67
C VAL A 235 40.23 14.03 13.93
N ASP A 236 40.35 13.28 12.83
CA ASP A 236 41.51 13.34 11.94
C ASP A 236 41.34 14.50 10.94
N GLY A 237 42.30 15.42 10.93
CA GLY A 237 42.36 16.52 9.96
C GLY A 237 43.09 16.17 8.66
N PRO A 238 43.21 17.13 7.72
CA PRO A 238 42.71 18.50 7.82
C PRO A 238 41.20 18.61 7.54
N ILE A 239 40.52 19.48 8.30
CA ILE A 239 39.07 19.71 8.19
C ILE A 239 38.80 21.20 8.03
N ARG A 240 38.07 21.61 7.00
CA ARG A 240 37.72 23.03 6.83
C ARG A 240 36.68 23.47 7.85
N VAL A 241 36.87 24.63 8.46
CA VAL A 241 35.82 25.30 9.24
C VAL A 241 34.84 25.99 8.27
N ILE A 242 33.56 25.68 8.39
CA ILE A 242 32.46 26.23 7.58
C ILE A 242 31.72 27.34 8.34
N GLY A 243 31.51 27.15 9.64
CA GLY A 243 30.79 28.08 10.52
C GLY A 243 31.70 28.58 11.65
N ASP A 244 31.27 28.41 12.89
CA ASP A 244 32.04 28.79 14.07
C ASP A 244 32.94 27.64 14.55
N ASP A 245 34.20 27.94 14.86
CA ASP A 245 35.13 26.98 15.47
C ASP A 245 34.84 26.79 16.98
N ILE A 246 33.73 26.12 17.28
CA ILE A 246 33.24 25.91 18.65
C ILE A 246 34.14 25.00 19.50
N TYR A 247 34.94 24.13 18.87
CA TYR A 247 35.85 23.19 19.52
C TYR A 247 37.30 23.69 19.51
N LYS A 248 37.57 24.86 18.89
CA LYS A 248 38.90 25.49 18.83
C LYS A 248 39.93 24.59 18.13
N LEU A 249 39.49 23.91 17.07
CA LEU A 249 40.32 22.99 16.28
C LEU A 249 41.19 23.73 15.25
N ASP A 250 40.83 24.96 14.88
CA ASP A 250 41.57 25.87 14.02
C ASP A 250 42.25 26.95 14.88
N ARG A 251 43.42 26.60 15.43
CA ARG A 251 44.08 27.43 16.44
C ARG A 251 44.73 28.68 15.84
N ASP A 252 45.14 28.64 14.59
CA ASP A 252 45.79 29.75 13.91
C ASP A 252 44.81 30.62 13.09
N GLY A 253 43.57 30.16 12.89
CA GLY A 253 42.46 30.91 12.33
C GLY A 253 42.49 31.01 10.81
N ASP A 254 43.11 30.05 10.13
CA ASP A 254 43.26 30.05 8.67
C ASP A 254 42.05 29.42 7.94
N GLY A 255 41.10 28.86 8.71
CA GLY A 255 39.92 28.16 8.24
C GLY A 255 40.11 26.65 8.07
N ILE A 256 41.23 26.08 8.49
CA ILE A 256 41.56 24.66 8.48
C ILE A 256 41.82 24.20 9.93
N ALA A 257 41.00 23.26 10.39
CA ALA A 257 41.13 22.58 11.65
C ALA A 257 42.04 21.34 11.53
N CYS A 258 42.83 21.09 12.57
CA CYS A 258 43.68 19.90 12.70
C CYS A 258 44.67 19.67 11.55
N ASP A 259 45.29 20.75 11.07
CA ASP A 259 46.33 20.74 10.05
C ASP A 259 47.72 20.33 10.57
#